data_AF-A0A966T6W6-F1
#
_entry.id   AF-A0A966T6W6-F1
#
_cell.length_a   1.000
_cell.length_b   1.000
_cell.length_c   1.000
_cell.angle_alpha   90.00
_cell.angle_beta   90.00
_cell.angle_gamma   90.00
#
_symmetry.space_group_name_H-M   'P 1'
#
loop_
_entity.id
_entity.type
_entity.pdbx_description
1 polymer ?
#
loop_
_entity_poly.entity_id
_entity_poly.type
_entity_poly.pdbx_seq_one_letter_code
_entity_poly.pdbx_strand_id
1 'polypeptide(L)'
;AKVGIVINVTPAVPATESDSDKQAAELAHGFDNAWFLNPVFGKSYPEDVLLELGKSPDIREGDMSLIAQDIDFLGVNFYFRQTIAANPEGKPLPLNGVRRLNVKRTAMDWEVHAPAFEDILLRIKEDYSPKEIFITENGSAWNDELKNGAIEDEERINYLKDHLDAMFSAKKKGAPINGYFAWSFFDNFEWAYGYDKRFGLIYVDYKTQERIPKKSAYYYRDLLLNRTTR
;
A
#
# COMPACT_ATOMS: atom_id res chain seq x y z
N ALA A 1 5.07 25.69 -4.35
CA ALA A 1 4.20 24.52 -4.10
C ALA A 1 5.09 23.28 -4.04
N LYS A 2 4.70 22.23 -3.30
CA LYS A 2 5.38 20.92 -3.36
C LYS A 2 4.64 20.00 -4.33
N VAL A 3 5.35 19.29 -5.19
CA VAL A 3 4.79 18.39 -6.21
C VAL A 3 5.48 17.02 -6.15
N GLY A 4 4.69 15.96 -6.32
CA GLY A 4 5.15 14.57 -6.26
C GLY A 4 4.18 13.64 -6.98
N ILE A 5 4.62 12.41 -7.21
CA ILE A 5 3.81 11.32 -7.74
C ILE A 5 3.33 10.41 -6.60
N VAL A 6 2.19 9.75 -6.78
CA VAL A 6 1.69 8.72 -5.86
C VAL A 6 1.83 7.36 -6.52
N ILE A 7 2.45 6.41 -5.82
CA ILE A 7 2.63 5.03 -6.28
C ILE A 7 2.01 4.09 -5.24
N ASN A 8 1.14 3.19 -5.70
CA ASN A 8 0.71 2.06 -4.90
C ASN A 8 1.85 1.05 -4.82
N VAL A 9 2.24 0.67 -3.60
CA VAL A 9 3.30 -0.31 -3.38
C VAL A 9 2.71 -1.55 -2.73
N THR A 10 3.07 -2.70 -3.29
CA THR A 10 2.63 -4.02 -2.81
C THR A 10 3.87 -4.86 -2.56
N PRO A 11 4.32 -4.98 -1.30
CA PRO A 11 5.51 -5.76 -0.99
C PRO A 11 5.26 -7.24 -1.29
N ALA A 12 6.21 -7.86 -1.97
CA ALA A 12 6.20 -9.29 -2.22
C ALA A 12 7.07 -9.99 -1.18
N VAL A 13 6.57 -11.10 -0.62
CA VAL A 13 7.36 -12.01 0.21
C VAL A 13 7.33 -13.40 -0.38
N PRO A 14 8.40 -14.20 -0.23
CA PRO A 14 8.42 -15.55 -0.77
C PRO A 14 7.46 -16.46 0.01
N ALA A 15 6.86 -17.44 -0.67
CA ALA A 15 5.95 -18.42 -0.06
C ALA A 15 6.69 -19.42 0.83
N THR A 16 7.96 -19.71 0.51
CA THR A 16 8.88 -20.56 1.27
C THR A 16 10.27 -19.93 1.33
N GLU A 17 11.19 -20.54 2.08
CA GLU A 17 12.59 -20.10 2.13
C GLU A 17 13.45 -20.55 0.95
N SER A 18 12.85 -21.22 -0.05
CA SER A 18 13.57 -21.66 -1.25
C SER A 18 14.10 -20.48 -2.08
N ASP A 19 15.24 -20.68 -2.74
CA ASP A 19 15.83 -19.65 -3.60
C ASP A 19 14.91 -19.28 -4.78
N SER A 20 14.15 -20.25 -5.29
CA SER A 20 13.18 -20.00 -6.36
C SER A 20 12.07 -19.06 -5.93
N ASP A 21 11.49 -19.25 -4.74
CA ASP A 21 10.42 -18.36 -4.25
C ASP A 21 10.96 -16.97 -3.90
N LYS A 22 12.21 -16.90 -3.42
CA LYS A 22 12.90 -15.62 -3.18
C LYS A 22 13.11 -14.85 -4.48
N GLN A 23 13.59 -15.51 -5.53
CA GLN A 23 13.73 -14.90 -6.86
C GLN A 23 12.38 -14.47 -7.44
N ALA A 24 11.35 -15.30 -7.28
CA ALA A 24 9.99 -14.96 -7.73
C ALA A 24 9.42 -13.75 -6.98
N ALA A 25 9.67 -13.63 -5.67
CA ALA A 25 9.25 -12.48 -4.88
C ALA A 25 10.00 -11.19 -5.30
N GLU A 26 11.29 -11.27 -5.60
CA GLU A 26 12.05 -10.13 -6.13
C GLU A 26 11.57 -9.73 -7.53
N LEU A 27 11.27 -10.69 -8.40
CA LEU A 27 10.69 -10.42 -9.72
C LEU A 27 9.29 -9.77 -9.61
N ALA A 28 8.47 -10.21 -8.65
CA ALA A 28 7.19 -9.56 -8.35
C ALA A 28 7.39 -8.13 -7.81
N HIS A 29 8.39 -7.90 -6.95
CA HIS A 29 8.74 -6.55 -6.52
C HIS A 29 9.15 -5.67 -7.70
N GLY A 30 9.96 -6.24 -8.61
CA GLY A 30 10.33 -5.64 -9.88
C GLY A 30 9.11 -5.16 -10.66
N PHE A 31 8.15 -6.06 -10.87
CA PHE A 31 6.97 -5.80 -11.68
C PHE A 31 5.96 -4.83 -11.04
N ASP A 32 5.61 -5.04 -9.77
CA ASP A 32 4.57 -4.25 -9.11
C ASP A 32 5.07 -2.91 -8.57
N ASN A 33 6.36 -2.79 -8.24
CA ASN A 33 6.90 -1.60 -7.56
C ASN A 33 8.04 -0.95 -8.35
N ALA A 34 9.14 -1.67 -8.59
CA ALA A 34 10.32 -1.08 -9.21
C ALA A 34 10.07 -0.63 -10.65
N TRP A 35 9.10 -1.23 -11.35
CA TRP A 35 8.67 -0.81 -12.68
C TRP A 35 8.27 0.67 -12.76
N PHE A 36 7.71 1.20 -11.67
CA PHE A 36 7.32 2.61 -11.56
C PHE A 36 8.32 3.43 -10.76
N LEU A 37 8.86 2.88 -9.67
CA LEU A 37 9.83 3.58 -8.82
C LEU A 37 11.15 3.83 -9.55
N ASN A 38 11.69 2.85 -10.28
CA ASN A 38 12.98 3.02 -10.97
C ASN A 38 12.96 4.22 -11.92
N PRO A 39 12.03 4.32 -12.91
CA PRO A 39 12.00 5.47 -13.82
C PRO A 39 11.88 6.82 -13.13
N VAL A 40 11.02 6.92 -12.11
CA VAL A 40 10.78 8.17 -11.35
C VAL A 40 12.07 8.65 -10.67
N PHE A 41 12.91 7.72 -10.19
CA PHE A 41 14.18 8.02 -9.54
C PHE A 41 15.38 7.92 -10.48
N GLY A 42 15.16 8.04 -11.80
CA GLY A 42 16.25 8.13 -12.80
C GLY A 42 16.98 6.82 -13.09
N LYS A 43 16.44 5.68 -12.63
CA LYS A 43 16.92 4.34 -12.99
C LYS A 43 16.17 3.84 -14.23
N SER A 44 16.74 2.84 -14.92
CA SER A 44 16.06 2.17 -16.03
C SER A 44 14.96 1.24 -15.52
N TYR A 45 14.02 0.86 -16.39
CA TYR A 45 13.06 -0.21 -16.09
C TYR A 45 13.80 -1.48 -15.61
N PRO A 46 13.20 -2.27 -14.68
CA PRO A 46 13.83 -3.48 -14.14
C PRO A 46 14.18 -4.50 -15.23
N GLU A 47 15.47 -4.83 -15.35
CA GLU A 47 16.00 -5.68 -16.42
C GLU A 47 15.48 -7.11 -16.36
N ASP A 48 15.37 -7.67 -15.15
CA ASP A 48 14.80 -8.99 -14.88
C ASP A 48 13.35 -9.09 -15.37
N VAL A 49 12.54 -8.07 -15.08
CA VAL A 49 11.15 -8.01 -15.55
C VAL A 49 11.06 -7.86 -17.07
N LEU A 50 11.90 -7.00 -17.66
CA LEU A 50 11.96 -6.84 -19.13
C LEU A 50 12.33 -8.14 -19.84
N LEU A 51 13.31 -8.87 -19.28
CA LEU A 51 13.76 -10.16 -19.79
C LEU A 51 12.61 -11.19 -19.76
N GLU A 52 11.93 -11.32 -18.63
CA GLU A 52 10.84 -12.28 -18.45
C GLU A 52 9.60 -11.94 -19.30
N LEU A 53 9.29 -10.65 -19.46
CA LEU A 53 8.21 -10.23 -20.35
C LEU A 53 8.56 -10.40 -21.84
N GLY A 54 9.85 -10.45 -22.19
CA GLY A 54 10.34 -10.50 -23.56
C GLY A 54 9.96 -9.28 -24.39
N LYS A 55 9.57 -8.18 -23.73
CA LYS A 55 9.14 -6.92 -24.36
C LYS A 55 9.49 -5.74 -23.46
N SER A 56 9.84 -4.62 -24.09
CA SER A 56 10.04 -3.35 -23.42
C SER A 56 8.92 -2.37 -23.77
N PRO A 57 8.69 -1.33 -22.95
CA PRO A 57 8.00 -0.12 -23.39
C PRO A 57 8.67 0.47 -24.65
N ASP A 58 7.89 1.20 -25.46
CA ASP A 58 8.42 2.05 -26.53
C ASP A 58 9.04 3.30 -25.89
N ILE A 59 10.35 3.28 -25.65
CA ILE A 59 11.09 4.38 -25.01
C ILE A 59 11.72 5.23 -26.11
N ARG A 60 11.27 6.48 -26.24
CA ARG A 60 11.82 7.45 -27.18
C ARG A 60 12.93 8.27 -26.53
N GLU A 61 13.70 8.93 -27.38
CA GLU A 61 14.73 9.86 -26.93
C GLU A 61 14.11 10.96 -26.03
N GLY A 62 14.64 11.09 -24.82
CA GLY A 62 14.19 12.07 -23.83
C GLY A 62 13.11 11.58 -22.84
N ASP A 63 12.44 10.44 -23.10
CA ASP A 63 11.33 9.97 -22.25
C ASP A 63 11.78 9.70 -20.81
N MET A 64 12.91 8.99 -20.62
CA MET A 64 13.38 8.66 -19.28
C MET A 64 13.82 9.90 -18.50
N SER A 65 14.40 10.90 -19.18
CA SER A 65 14.75 12.19 -18.56
C SER A 65 13.50 13.00 -18.20
N LEU A 66 12.44 12.91 -19.02
CA LEU A 66 11.16 13.54 -18.74
C LEU A 66 10.41 12.87 -17.58
N ILE A 67 10.56 11.56 -17.39
CA ILE A 67 9.98 10.84 -16.25
C ILE A 67 10.74 11.15 -14.96
N ALA A 68 12.08 11.17 -15.01
CA ALA A 68 12.97 11.37 -13.86
C ALA A 68 13.13 12.84 -13.45
N GLN A 69 12.06 13.64 -13.54
CA GLN A 69 12.09 15.01 -13.04
C GLN A 69 12.20 15.01 -11.52
N ASP A 70 12.85 16.04 -10.97
CA ASP A 70 13.03 16.17 -9.53
C ASP A 70 11.66 16.37 -8.85
N ILE A 71 11.33 15.50 -7.90
CA ILE A 71 10.09 15.57 -7.10
C ILE A 71 10.37 16.07 -5.68
N ASP A 72 9.43 16.81 -5.11
CA ASP A 72 9.54 17.30 -3.73
C ASP A 72 9.23 16.20 -2.71
N PHE A 73 8.37 15.24 -3.08
CA PHE A 73 7.98 14.11 -2.25
C PHE A 73 7.54 12.91 -3.08
N LEU A 74 7.60 11.72 -2.49
CA LEU A 74 6.96 10.51 -2.98
C LEU A 74 5.69 10.24 -2.16
N GLY A 75 4.55 10.14 -2.84
CA GLY A 75 3.30 9.62 -2.26
C GLY A 75 3.28 8.10 -2.33
N VAL A 76 2.89 7.45 -1.24
CA VAL A 76 2.82 5.99 -1.13
C VAL A 76 1.40 5.58 -0.72
N ASN A 77 0.80 4.71 -1.53
CA ASN A 77 -0.42 3.99 -1.15
C ASN A 77 -0.04 2.56 -0.74
N PHE A 78 -0.40 2.15 0.46
CA PHE A 78 -0.11 0.81 0.98
C PHE A 78 -1.35 0.19 1.64
N TYR A 79 -1.56 -1.10 1.38
CA TYR A 79 -2.71 -1.82 1.92
C TYR A 79 -2.38 -3.23 2.45
N PHE A 80 -1.64 -4.01 1.67
CA PHE A 80 -1.33 -5.41 1.97
C PHE A 80 -0.02 -5.83 1.32
N ARG A 81 0.47 -7.00 1.71
CA ARG A 81 1.57 -7.69 1.02
C ARG A 81 1.05 -8.83 0.15
N GLN A 82 1.77 -9.15 -0.90
CA GLN A 82 1.59 -10.40 -1.63
C GLN A 82 2.55 -11.47 -1.09
N THR A 83 2.12 -12.72 -1.16
CA THR A 83 3.00 -13.89 -0.97
C THR A 83 3.15 -14.56 -2.33
N ILE A 84 4.38 -14.82 -2.76
CA ILE A 84 4.71 -15.23 -4.11
C ILE A 84 5.44 -16.57 -4.08
N ALA A 85 5.02 -17.51 -4.93
CA ALA A 85 5.76 -18.72 -5.22
C ALA A 85 6.29 -18.68 -6.66
N ALA A 86 7.41 -19.34 -6.89
CA ALA A 86 7.88 -19.61 -8.24
C ALA A 86 6.91 -20.56 -8.94
N ASN A 87 6.58 -20.24 -10.18
CA ASN A 87 5.76 -21.09 -11.03
C ASN A 87 6.18 -20.93 -12.49
N PRO A 88 6.96 -21.87 -13.06
CA PRO A 88 7.43 -21.77 -14.45
C PRO A 88 6.32 -21.62 -15.49
N GLU A 89 5.10 -22.06 -15.19
CA GLU A 89 3.93 -21.94 -16.06
C GLU A 89 3.15 -20.63 -15.85
N GLY A 90 3.54 -19.84 -14.85
CA GLY A 90 2.96 -18.54 -14.52
C GLY A 90 3.00 -17.58 -15.71
N LYS A 91 1.97 -16.73 -15.80
CA LYS A 91 1.86 -15.64 -16.77
C LYS A 91 1.32 -14.38 -16.07
N PRO A 92 1.79 -13.17 -16.44
CA PRO A 92 2.78 -12.89 -17.49
C PRO A 92 4.22 -13.22 -17.09
N LEU A 93 4.47 -13.46 -15.80
CA LEU A 93 5.78 -13.81 -15.24
C LEU A 93 5.74 -15.23 -14.65
N PRO A 94 6.88 -15.94 -14.52
CA PRO A 94 6.95 -17.31 -14.01
C PRO A 94 6.77 -17.40 -12.47
N LEU A 95 5.65 -16.86 -11.99
CA LEU A 95 5.28 -16.79 -10.58
C LEU A 95 3.76 -16.85 -10.41
N ASN A 96 3.31 -17.09 -9.18
CA ASN A 96 1.90 -16.96 -8.80
C ASN A 96 1.74 -16.40 -7.38
N GLY A 97 0.64 -15.67 -7.18
CA GLY A 97 0.20 -15.28 -5.85
C GLY A 97 -0.27 -16.51 -5.05
N VAL A 98 0.23 -16.64 -3.83
CA VAL A 98 -0.17 -17.67 -2.87
C VAL A 98 -1.04 -17.04 -1.80
N ARG A 99 -2.29 -17.52 -1.71
CA ARG A 99 -3.18 -17.11 -0.63
C ARG A 99 -2.81 -17.84 0.66
N ARG A 100 -2.10 -17.16 1.56
CA ARG A 100 -1.75 -17.73 2.88
C ARG A 100 -2.99 -18.05 3.71
N LEU A 101 -2.97 -19.21 4.35
CA LEU A 101 -4.01 -19.70 5.25
C LEU A 101 -3.77 -19.22 6.68
N ASN A 102 -4.83 -19.19 7.49
CA ASN A 102 -4.78 -18.87 8.93
C ASN A 102 -4.17 -17.49 9.25
N VAL A 103 -4.36 -16.52 8.36
CA VAL A 103 -3.98 -15.11 8.57
C VAL A 103 -5.23 -14.24 8.61
N LYS A 104 -5.16 -13.10 9.33
CA LYS A 104 -6.24 -12.11 9.35
C LYS A 104 -6.37 -11.46 7.97
N ARG A 105 -7.60 -11.34 7.47
CA ARG A 105 -7.89 -10.69 6.18
C ARG A 105 -9.01 -9.68 6.30
N THR A 106 -8.92 -8.61 5.52
CA THR A 106 -9.98 -7.60 5.38
C THR A 106 -11.16 -8.16 4.57
N ALA A 107 -12.25 -7.40 4.45
CA ALA A 107 -13.36 -7.73 3.56
C ALA A 107 -12.98 -7.74 2.06
N MET A 108 -11.79 -7.25 1.70
CA MET A 108 -11.19 -7.36 0.35
C MET A 108 -10.47 -8.69 0.13
N ASP A 109 -10.47 -9.59 1.11
CA ASP A 109 -9.60 -10.77 1.16
C ASP A 109 -8.10 -10.44 1.17
N TRP A 110 -7.72 -9.22 1.60
CA TRP A 110 -6.33 -8.80 1.70
C TRP A 110 -5.73 -9.16 3.07
N GLU A 111 -4.53 -9.75 3.09
CA GLU A 111 -3.83 -10.07 4.34
C GLU A 111 -3.50 -8.79 5.12
N VAL A 112 -3.86 -8.76 6.41
CA VAL A 112 -3.47 -7.70 7.34
C VAL A 112 -2.05 -8.00 7.84
N HIS A 113 -1.06 -7.21 7.41
CA HIS A 113 0.34 -7.43 7.77
C HIS A 113 1.15 -6.13 7.89
N ALA A 114 1.05 -5.48 9.05
CA ALA A 114 1.73 -4.21 9.33
C ALA A 114 3.27 -4.25 9.18
N PRO A 115 4.01 -5.33 9.54
CA PRO A 115 5.46 -5.33 9.38
C PRO A 115 5.92 -5.13 7.93
N ALA A 116 5.15 -5.62 6.95
CA ALA A 116 5.49 -5.42 5.54
C ALA A 116 5.39 -3.95 5.11
N PHE A 117 4.61 -3.14 5.82
CA PHE A 117 4.55 -1.70 5.60
C PHE A 117 5.84 -1.01 6.03
N GLU A 118 6.40 -1.40 7.18
CA GLU A 118 7.69 -0.91 7.63
C GLU A 118 8.81 -1.33 6.65
N ASP A 119 8.85 -2.61 6.28
CA ASP A 119 9.88 -3.16 5.40
C ASP A 119 9.96 -2.42 4.06
N ILE A 120 8.80 -2.17 3.42
CA ILE A 120 8.79 -1.48 2.12
C ILE A 120 9.17 0.00 2.24
N LEU A 121 8.81 0.68 3.32
CA LEU A 121 9.20 2.06 3.55
C LEU A 121 10.72 2.18 3.75
N LEU A 122 11.33 1.22 4.43
CA LEU A 122 12.79 1.14 4.60
C LEU A 122 13.49 0.79 3.29
N ARG A 123 12.95 -0.16 2.53
CA ARG A 123 13.46 -0.52 1.20
C ARG A 123 13.41 0.68 0.24
N ILE A 124 12.29 1.41 0.20
CA ILE A 124 12.17 2.63 -0.63
C ILE A 124 13.23 3.68 -0.23
N LYS A 125 13.44 3.87 1.08
CA LYS A 125 14.47 4.77 1.60
C LYS A 125 15.87 4.34 1.14
N GLU A 126 16.21 3.06 1.26
CA GLU A 126 17.51 2.52 0.86
C GLU A 126 17.73 2.61 -0.66
N ASP A 127 16.75 2.17 -1.44
CA ASP A 127 16.88 2.05 -2.89
C ASP A 127 16.81 3.39 -3.62
N TYR A 128 16.03 4.35 -3.12
CA TYR A 128 15.69 5.58 -3.86
C TYR A 128 15.97 6.88 -3.12
N SER A 129 16.16 6.85 -1.80
CA SER A 129 16.46 8.03 -0.97
C SER A 129 15.56 9.26 -1.27
N PRO A 130 14.21 9.12 -1.27
CA PRO A 130 13.32 10.25 -1.52
C PRO A 130 13.54 11.36 -0.50
N LYS A 131 13.37 12.63 -0.91
CA LYS A 131 13.47 13.79 0.00
C LYS A 131 12.45 13.69 1.13
N GLU A 132 11.21 13.34 0.78
CA GLU A 132 10.08 13.19 1.71
C GLU A 132 9.16 12.06 1.22
N ILE A 133 8.54 11.35 2.17
CA ILE A 133 7.49 10.36 1.91
C ILE A 133 6.19 10.83 2.57
N PHE A 134 5.09 10.77 1.83
CA PHE A 134 3.73 10.90 2.37
C PHE A 134 2.99 9.60 2.16
N ILE A 135 2.41 9.04 3.22
CA ILE A 135 1.47 7.92 3.09
C ILE A 135 0.14 8.50 2.65
N THR A 136 -0.11 8.54 1.35
CA THR A 136 -1.28 9.19 0.75
C THR A 136 -2.53 8.34 0.85
N GLU A 137 -2.39 7.02 0.93
CA GLU A 137 -3.47 6.11 1.27
C GLU A 137 -2.98 4.93 2.11
N ASN A 138 -3.67 4.68 3.22
CA ASN A 138 -3.60 3.42 3.95
C ASN A 138 -4.90 3.19 4.71
N GLY A 139 -5.44 1.98 4.66
CA GLY A 139 -6.68 1.66 5.37
C GLY A 139 -7.20 0.26 5.09
N SER A 140 -8.41 -0.03 5.57
CA SER A 140 -9.00 -1.37 5.45
C SER A 140 -10.52 -1.35 5.35
N ALA A 141 -11.06 -2.26 4.55
CA ALA A 141 -12.48 -2.54 4.48
C ALA A 141 -12.89 -3.68 5.40
N TRP A 142 -14.02 -3.51 6.08
CA TRP A 142 -14.63 -4.50 6.96
C TRP A 142 -16.14 -4.55 6.73
N ASN A 143 -16.78 -5.62 7.17
CA ASN A 143 -18.23 -5.75 7.10
C ASN A 143 -18.85 -4.96 8.25
N ASP A 144 -19.07 -3.66 8.01
CA ASP A 144 -19.62 -2.75 9.01
C ASP A 144 -21.13 -3.00 9.23
N GLU A 145 -21.55 -3.11 10.49
CA GLU A 145 -22.95 -3.30 10.88
C GLU A 145 -23.45 -2.11 11.72
N LEU A 146 -24.51 -1.44 11.24
CA LEU A 146 -25.18 -0.37 12.00
C LEU A 146 -26.05 -0.98 13.10
N LYS A 147 -25.64 -0.81 14.35
CA LYS A 147 -26.36 -1.27 15.55
C LYS A 147 -26.59 -0.11 16.50
N ASN A 148 -27.86 0.13 16.86
CA ASN A 148 -28.24 1.20 17.78
C ASN A 148 -27.68 2.58 17.39
N GLY A 149 -27.60 2.89 16.08
CA GLY A 149 -27.07 4.17 15.58
C GLY A 149 -25.54 4.28 15.56
N ALA A 150 -24.80 3.21 15.86
CA ALA A 150 -23.34 3.19 15.89
C ALA A 150 -22.75 2.05 15.03
N ILE A 151 -21.50 2.25 14.62
CA ILE A 151 -20.67 1.26 13.91
C ILE A 151 -19.47 0.95 14.80
N GLU A 152 -19.44 -0.27 15.34
CA GLU A 152 -18.37 -0.77 16.21
C GLU A 152 -17.33 -1.53 15.37
N ASP A 153 -16.36 -0.82 14.79
CA ASP A 153 -15.40 -1.34 13.81
C ASP A 153 -13.99 -1.56 14.40
N GLU A 154 -13.90 -2.43 15.41
CA GLU A 154 -12.66 -2.74 16.13
C GLU A 154 -11.55 -3.27 15.21
N GLU A 155 -11.88 -4.01 14.16
CA GLU A 155 -10.88 -4.50 13.21
C GLU A 155 -10.20 -3.36 12.45
N ARG A 156 -10.95 -2.29 12.14
CA ARG A 156 -10.41 -1.09 11.47
C ARG A 156 -9.51 -0.29 12.41
N ILE A 157 -9.89 -0.17 13.68
CA ILE A 157 -9.05 0.47 14.72
C ILE A 157 -7.73 -0.28 14.87
N ASN A 158 -7.78 -1.61 15.01
CA ASN A 158 -6.58 -2.43 15.16
C ASN A 158 -5.68 -2.35 13.92
N TYR A 159 -6.25 -2.41 12.70
CA TYR A 159 -5.50 -2.19 11.47
C TYR A 159 -4.77 -0.85 11.48
N LEU A 160 -5.48 0.24 11.78
CA LEU A 160 -4.93 1.59 11.78
C LEU A 160 -3.80 1.74 12.81
N LYS A 161 -4.02 1.23 14.02
CA LYS A 161 -3.02 1.25 15.10
C LYS A 161 -1.74 0.53 14.69
N ASP A 162 -1.85 -0.72 14.24
CA ASP A 162 -0.69 -1.55 13.92
C ASP A 162 0.12 -0.96 12.74
N HIS A 163 -0.56 -0.42 11.71
CA HIS A 163 0.13 0.18 10.55
C HIS A 163 0.75 1.55 10.87
N LEU A 164 0.12 2.35 11.75
CA LEU A 164 0.73 3.57 12.23
C LEU A 164 1.97 3.29 13.09
N ASP A 165 1.93 2.28 13.96
CA ASP A 165 3.08 1.87 14.75
C ASP A 165 4.24 1.39 13.84
N ALA A 166 3.94 0.61 12.79
CA ALA A 166 4.93 0.21 11.78
C ALA A 166 5.51 1.41 11.00
N MET A 167 4.69 2.37 10.57
CA MET A 167 5.13 3.60 9.92
C MET A 167 6.03 4.44 10.83
N PHE A 168 5.66 4.60 12.10
CA PHE A 168 6.50 5.31 13.07
C PHE A 168 7.81 4.58 13.35
N SER A 169 7.82 3.24 13.35
CA SER A 169 9.05 2.45 13.44
C SER A 169 9.96 2.70 12.23
N ALA A 170 9.42 2.69 11.00
CA ALA A 170 10.17 3.03 9.78
C ALA A 170 10.74 4.45 9.86
N LYS A 171 9.95 5.43 10.31
CA LYS A 171 10.38 6.82 10.52
C LYS A 171 11.54 6.89 11.52
N LYS A 172 11.44 6.20 12.66
CA LYS A 172 12.50 6.14 13.67
C LYS A 172 13.79 5.50 13.12
N LYS A 173 13.68 4.55 12.19
CA LYS A 173 14.79 3.92 11.46
C LYS A 173 15.29 4.76 10.26
N GLY A 174 14.77 5.98 10.09
CA GLY A 174 15.30 6.98 9.17
C GLY A 174 14.59 7.07 7.82
N ALA A 175 13.42 6.45 7.63
CA ALA A 175 12.58 6.75 6.48
C ALA A 175 12.01 8.19 6.60
N PRO A 176 12.12 9.05 5.57
CA PRO A 176 11.78 10.48 5.65
C PRO A 176 10.26 10.75 5.55
N ILE A 177 9.48 10.14 6.44
CA ILE A 177 8.01 10.16 6.40
C ILE A 177 7.47 11.44 7.06
N ASN A 178 6.69 12.24 6.34
CA ASN A 178 6.20 13.54 6.79
C ASN A 178 4.68 13.68 6.84
N GLY A 179 3.92 12.66 6.43
CA GLY A 179 2.47 12.67 6.60
C GLY A 179 1.82 11.32 6.38
N TYR A 180 0.59 11.21 6.87
CA TYR A 180 -0.25 10.04 6.77
C TYR A 180 -1.70 10.47 6.53
N PHE A 181 -2.32 9.85 5.55
CA PHE A 181 -3.72 10.06 5.16
C PHE A 181 -4.44 8.71 5.21
N ALA A 182 -5.43 8.62 6.10
CA ALA A 182 -6.26 7.43 6.20
C ALA A 182 -7.16 7.30 4.96
N TRP A 183 -7.07 6.16 4.28
CA TRP A 183 -8.03 5.79 3.23
C TRP A 183 -9.18 4.99 3.87
N SER A 184 -10.39 5.53 3.99
CA SER A 184 -10.87 6.80 3.43
C SER A 184 -11.70 7.59 4.43
N PHE A 185 -12.06 8.82 4.07
CA PHE A 185 -12.92 9.63 4.94
C PHE A 185 -14.35 9.08 4.99
N PHE A 186 -14.97 8.85 3.82
CA PHE A 186 -16.32 8.29 3.67
C PHE A 186 -16.27 6.92 3.01
N ASP A 187 -17.23 6.06 3.39
CA ASP A 187 -17.65 4.97 2.51
C ASP A 187 -18.05 5.53 1.15
N ASN A 188 -17.55 4.90 0.08
CA ASN A 188 -17.66 5.43 -1.27
C ASN A 188 -17.77 4.30 -2.31
N PHE A 189 -17.72 4.66 -3.59
CA PHE A 189 -17.70 3.71 -4.70
C PHE A 189 -16.29 3.09 -4.83
N GLU A 190 -16.13 1.87 -4.34
CA GLU A 190 -14.86 1.12 -4.33
C GLU A 190 -14.63 0.40 -5.66
N TRP A 191 -14.58 1.18 -6.75
CA TRP A 191 -14.17 0.73 -8.07
C TRP A 191 -14.95 -0.51 -8.55
N ALA A 192 -14.23 -1.58 -8.90
CA ALA A 192 -14.80 -2.84 -9.37
C ALA A 192 -15.70 -3.54 -8.34
N TYR A 193 -15.59 -3.18 -7.06
CA TYR A 193 -16.43 -3.74 -5.98
C TYR A 193 -17.70 -2.91 -5.73
N GLY A 194 -17.85 -1.76 -6.42
CA GLY A 194 -18.97 -0.87 -6.22
C GLY A 194 -19.11 -0.42 -4.77
N TYR A 195 -20.31 -0.48 -4.22
CA TYR A 195 -20.59 -0.03 -2.86
C TYR A 195 -20.52 -1.14 -1.79
N ASP A 196 -20.08 -2.35 -2.16
CA ASP A 196 -20.01 -3.51 -1.25
C ASP A 196 -18.92 -3.35 -0.18
N LYS A 197 -17.82 -2.68 -0.52
CA LYS A 197 -16.64 -2.55 0.34
C LYS A 197 -16.58 -1.14 0.95
N ARG A 198 -16.35 -1.10 2.26
CA ARG A 198 -16.45 0.12 3.08
C ARG A 198 -15.12 0.46 3.73
N PHE A 199 -14.36 1.38 3.14
CA PHE A 199 -13.07 1.86 3.67
C PHE A 199 -13.21 3.06 4.62
N GLY A 200 -14.36 3.73 4.64
CA GLY A 200 -14.51 5.01 5.32
C GLY A 200 -14.30 4.92 6.83
N LEU A 201 -13.74 5.97 7.42
CA LEU A 201 -13.89 6.24 8.86
C LEU A 201 -15.31 6.71 9.19
N ILE A 202 -16.03 7.25 8.19
CA ILE A 202 -17.42 7.67 8.30
C ILE A 202 -18.29 6.74 7.44
N TYR A 203 -19.26 6.12 8.10
CA TYR A 203 -20.28 5.33 7.44
C TYR A 203 -21.22 6.24 6.65
N VAL A 204 -21.57 5.80 5.43
CA VAL A 204 -22.59 6.44 4.61
C VAL A 204 -23.74 5.48 4.41
N ASP A 205 -24.93 5.86 4.88
CA ASP A 205 -26.17 5.21 4.44
C ASP A 205 -26.45 5.67 3.01
N TYR A 206 -26.31 4.76 2.05
CA TYR A 206 -26.46 5.11 0.63
C TYR A 206 -27.90 5.47 0.25
N LYS A 207 -28.92 5.02 1.00
CA LYS A 207 -30.32 5.34 0.75
C LYS A 207 -30.67 6.73 1.25
N THR A 208 -30.24 7.08 2.45
CA THR A 208 -30.63 8.33 3.13
C THR A 208 -29.59 9.44 3.01
N GLN A 209 -28.37 9.10 2.61
CA GLN A 209 -27.21 9.99 2.61
C GLN A 209 -26.79 10.46 4.02
N GLU A 210 -27.24 9.77 5.07
CA GLU A 210 -26.79 10.04 6.43
C GLU A 210 -25.31 9.66 6.60
N ARG A 211 -24.57 10.49 7.35
CA ARG A 211 -23.16 10.29 7.68
C ARG A 211 -23.02 9.98 9.16
N ILE A 212 -22.49 8.80 9.48
CA ILE A 212 -22.34 8.33 10.85
C ILE A 212 -20.84 8.05 11.10
N PRO A 213 -20.13 8.87 11.89
CA PRO A 213 -18.76 8.58 12.26
C PRO A 213 -18.66 7.22 12.95
N LYS A 214 -17.78 6.33 12.45
CA LYS A 214 -17.56 5.01 13.04
C LYS A 214 -16.70 5.14 14.30
N LYS A 215 -16.60 4.08 15.10
CA LYS A 215 -15.71 4.06 16.27
C LYS A 215 -14.26 4.39 15.89
N SER A 216 -13.80 3.92 14.74
CA SER A 216 -12.49 4.26 14.17
C SER A 216 -12.29 5.75 13.88
N ALA A 217 -13.32 6.51 13.51
CA ALA A 217 -13.22 7.96 13.35
C ALA A 217 -12.94 8.66 14.69
N TYR A 218 -13.62 8.23 15.76
CA TYR A 218 -13.37 8.78 17.10
C TYR A 218 -11.99 8.41 17.61
N TYR A 219 -11.56 7.15 17.40
CA TYR A 219 -10.18 6.74 17.70
C TYR A 219 -9.15 7.59 16.95
N TYR A 220 -9.34 7.81 15.64
CA TYR A 220 -8.40 8.60 14.84
C TYR A 220 -8.38 10.07 15.27
N ARG A 221 -9.54 10.66 15.58
CA ARG A 221 -9.65 12.01 16.18
C ARG A 221 -8.85 12.09 17.48
N ASP A 222 -9.09 11.16 18.40
CA ASP A 222 -8.46 11.17 19.72
C ASP A 222 -6.95 10.95 19.61
N LEU A 223 -6.50 10.11 18.68
CA LEU A 223 -5.09 9.96 18.36
C LEU A 223 -4.47 11.29 17.91
N LEU A 224 -5.12 12.02 16.99
CA LEU A 224 -4.63 13.30 16.48
C LEU A 224 -4.60 14.39 17.57
N LEU A 225 -5.62 14.45 18.44
CA LEU A 225 -5.69 15.41 19.54
C LEU A 225 -4.68 15.12 20.66
N ASN A 226 -4.40 13.84 20.92
CA ASN A 226 -3.48 13.41 21.97
C ASN A 226 -2.03 13.24 21.50
N ARG A 227 -1.68 13.67 20.28
CA ARG A 227 -0.29 13.72 19.81
C ARG A 227 0.49 14.77 20.60
N THR A 228 1.04 14.38 21.75
CA THR A 228 2.36 14.88 22.15
C THR A 228 3.35 14.38 21.11
N THR A 229 4.15 15.26 20.54
CA THR A 229 5.23 14.94 19.59
C THR A 229 5.96 13.65 20.01
N ARG A 230 5.68 12.55 19.31
CA ARG A 230 6.39 11.27 19.42
C ARG A 230 7.63 11.31 18.52
#